data_AF-A0A9W6GWK8-F1
#
_entry.id   AF-A0A9W6GWK8-F1
#
_cell.length_a   1.000
_cell.length_b   1.000
_cell.length_c   1.000
_cell.angle_alpha   90.00
_cell.angle_beta   90.00
_cell.angle_gamma   90.00
#
_symmetry.space_group_name_H-M   'P 1'
#
loop_
_entity.id
_entity.type
_entity.pdbx_description
1 polymer ?
#
loop_
_entity_poly.entity_id
_entity_poly.type
_entity_poly.pdbx_seq_one_letter_code
_entity_poly.pdbx_strand_id
1 'polypeptide(L)' 'MKDSQVRFRPGSRLPANLGVPPETIGTVICNYLISNPLLGSPERVDVRFDCGRVAWGVPIAEFVQVGKTGRDAGKLNQAA' A
#
# COMPACT_ATOMS: atom_id res chain seq x y z
N MET A 1 2.18 8.35 -0.90
CA MET A 1 2.33 6.92 -0.56
C MET A 1 3.34 6.15 -1.43
N LYS A 2 3.91 6.72 -2.51
CA LYS A 2 5.02 6.05 -3.21
C LYS A 2 6.14 5.70 -2.22
N ASP A 3 6.76 4.53 -2.38
CA ASP A 3 7.83 4.05 -1.50
C ASP A 3 7.37 3.88 -0.04
N SER A 4 6.08 3.61 0.18
CA SER A 4 5.52 3.30 1.50
C SER A 4 5.35 1.79 1.65
N GLN A 5 5.65 1.28 2.84
CA GLN A 5 5.32 -0.09 3.20
C GLN A 5 3.91 -0.12 3.77
N VAL A 6 3.10 -1.04 3.29
CA VAL A 6 1.69 -1.19 3.66
C VAL A 6 1.36 -2.65 3.91
N ARG A 7 0.28 -2.89 4.64
CA ARG A 7 -0.41 -4.20 4.66
C ARG A 7 -1.90 -3.96 4.48
N PHE A 8 -2.66 -5.00 4.18
CA PHE A 8 -4.12 -4.86 4.12
C PHE A 8 -4.68 -4.46 5.48
N ARG A 9 -5.72 -3.62 5.48
CA ARG A 9 -6.43 -3.30 6.72
C ARG A 9 -7.07 -4.55 7.33
N PRO A 10 -7.18 -4.62 8.67
CA PRO A 10 -7.97 -5.67 9.32
C PRO A 10 -9.39 -5.74 8.76
N GLY A 11 -9.87 -6.95 8.46
CA GLY A 11 -11.22 -7.18 7.92
C GLY A 11 -11.36 -6.99 6.40
N SER A 12 -10.29 -6.61 5.67
CA SER A 12 -10.33 -6.66 4.20
C SER A 12 -10.50 -8.09 3.71
N ARG A 13 -11.37 -8.29 2.70
CA ARG A 13 -11.53 -9.58 2.01
C ARG A 13 -10.56 -9.75 0.84
N LEU A 14 -9.87 -8.67 0.44
CA LEU A 14 -8.95 -8.67 -0.68
C LEU A 14 -7.72 -9.59 -0.53
N PRO A 15 -7.08 -9.73 0.64
CA PRO A 15 -5.92 -10.62 0.78
C PRO A 15 -6.26 -12.06 0.37
N ALA A 16 -7.40 -12.57 0.84
CA ALA A 16 -7.86 -13.92 0.50
C ALA A 16 -8.11 -14.08 -1.01
N ASN A 17 -8.78 -13.12 -1.64
CA ASN A 17 -9.06 -13.14 -3.09
C ASN A 17 -7.77 -13.10 -3.94
N LEU A 18 -6.71 -12.47 -3.42
CA LEU A 18 -5.42 -12.34 -4.10
C LEU A 18 -4.43 -13.44 -3.73
N GLY A 19 -4.78 -14.34 -2.80
CA GLY A 19 -3.87 -15.36 -2.27
C GLY A 19 -2.69 -14.76 -1.51
N VAL A 20 -2.90 -13.63 -0.84
CA VAL A 20 -1.90 -12.92 -0.03
C VAL A 20 -2.27 -13.08 1.46
N PRO A 21 -1.37 -13.57 2.32
CA PRO A 21 -1.62 -13.57 3.76
C PRO A 21 -1.91 -12.15 4.27
N PRO A 22 -2.93 -11.94 5.14
CA PRO A 22 -3.35 -10.59 5.56
C PRO A 22 -2.26 -9.71 6.17
N GLU A 23 -1.29 -10.33 6.85
CA GLU A 23 -0.18 -9.64 7.51
C GLU A 23 1.05 -9.46 6.60
N THR A 24 0.98 -9.88 5.34
CA THR A 24 2.08 -9.67 4.39
C THR A 24 2.25 -8.18 4.10
N ILE A 25 3.47 -7.70 4.33
CA ILE A 25 3.88 -6.35 3.99
C ILE A 25 4.13 -6.28 2.48
N GLY A 26 3.66 -5.20 1.87
CA GLY A 26 3.93 -4.86 0.48
C GLY A 26 4.45 -3.43 0.37
N THR A 27 5.09 -3.14 -0.76
CA THR A 27 5.56 -1.81 -1.12
C THR A 27 4.61 -1.20 -2.15
N VAL A 28 4.15 0.02 -1.87
CA VAL A 28 3.40 0.82 -2.85
C VAL A 28 4.34 1.22 -3.98
N ILE A 29 4.10 0.68 -5.18
CA ILE A 29 4.90 0.95 -6.38
C ILE A 29 4.31 2.10 -7.20
N CYS A 30 2.99 2.31 -7.13
CA CYS A 30 2.29 3.38 -7.82
C CYS A 30 1.15 3.94 -6.96
N ASN A 31 0.91 5.25 -7.02
CA ASN A 31 -0.22 5.93 -6.39
C ASN A 31 -0.80 6.94 -7.37
N TYR A 32 -2.11 6.89 -7.63
CA TYR A 32 -2.78 7.71 -8.62
C TYR A 32 -4.24 7.97 -8.25
N LEU A 33 -4.78 9.04 -8.81
CA LEU A 33 -6.20 9.37 -8.74
C LEU A 33 -6.87 8.86 -10.01
N ILE A 34 -8.01 8.19 -9.86
CA ILE A 34 -8.88 7.88 -10.99
C ILE A 34 -10.01 8.91 -10.99
N SER A 35 -10.11 9.76 -12.00
CA SER A 35 -11.26 10.64 -12.16
C SER A 35 -12.48 9.84 -12.61
N ASN A 36 -13.47 9.68 -11.73
CA ASN A 36 -14.74 9.04 -12.06
C ASN A 36 -15.90 10.02 -11.77
N PRO A 37 -16.71 10.39 -12.77
CA PRO A 37 -17.82 11.33 -12.59
C PRO A 37 -18.84 10.93 -11.50
N LEU A 38 -18.96 9.64 -11.18
CA LEU A 38 -19.92 9.10 -10.22
C LEU A 38 -19.34 8.89 -8.82
N LEU A 39 -18.03 8.67 -8.72
CA LEU A 39 -17.36 8.31 -7.46
C LEU A 39 -16.35 9.37 -6.98
N GLY A 40 -16.24 10.49 -7.71
CA GLY A 40 -15.22 11.50 -7.49
C GLY A 40 -13.84 11.02 -7.96
N SER A 41 -12.80 11.46 -7.27
CA SER A 41 -11.41 11.11 -7.57
C SER A 41 -10.83 10.19 -6.49
N PRO A 42 -11.23 8.90 -6.40
CA PRO A 42 -10.68 7.99 -5.40
C PRO A 42 -9.18 7.76 -5.62
N GLU A 43 -8.42 7.83 -4.53
CA GLU A 43 -7.01 7.43 -4.51
C GLU A 43 -6.87 5.91 -4.61
N ARG A 44 -6.07 5.48 -5.59
CA ARG A 44 -5.75 4.08 -5.88
C ARG A 44 -4.25 3.86 -5.81
N VAL A 45 -3.88 2.67 -5.38
CA VAL A 45 -2.48 2.25 -5.29
C VAL A 45 -2.27 0.89 -5.93
N ASP A 46 -1.08 0.73 -6.48
CA ASP A 46 -0.55 -0.58 -6.85
C ASP A 46 0.48 -0.99 -5.79
N VAL A 47 0.37 -2.22 -5.28
CA VAL A 47 1.19 -2.72 -4.17
C VAL A 47 1.82 -4.06 -4.56
N ARG A 48 3.15 -4.13 -4.54
CA ARG A 48 3.90 -5.39 -4.69
C ARG A 48 4.18 -5.98 -3.32
N PHE A 49 3.76 -7.22 -3.11
CA PHE A 49 4.00 -7.96 -1.88
C PHE A 49 5.25 -8.84 -1.98
N ASP A 50 5.88 -9.11 -0.84
CA ASP A 50 7.11 -9.92 -0.76
C ASP A 50 6.90 -11.36 -1.23
N CYS A 51 5.65 -11.86 -1.21
CA CYS A 51 5.27 -13.16 -1.76
C CYS A 51 5.15 -13.19 -3.30
N GLY A 52 5.56 -12.13 -4.00
CA GLY A 52 5.54 -12.03 -5.47
C GLY A 52 4.17 -11.69 -6.07
N ARG A 53 3.15 -11.47 -5.24
CA ARG A 53 1.80 -11.03 -5.68
C ARG A 53 1.75 -9.51 -5.81
N VAL A 54 0.83 -9.03 -6.65
CA VAL A 54 0.57 -7.60 -6.83
C VAL A 54 -0.92 -7.31 -6.71
N ALA A 55 -1.27 -6.30 -5.93
CA ALA A 55 -2.60 -5.71 -5.91
C ALA A 55 -2.61 -4.48 -6.82
N TRP A 56 -3.46 -4.48 -7.85
CA TRP A 56 -3.56 -3.41 -8.84
C TRP A 56 -4.80 -2.56 -8.61
N GLY A 57 -4.64 -1.23 -8.63
CA GLY A 57 -5.74 -0.27 -8.58
C GLY A 57 -6.64 -0.38 -7.37
N VAL A 58 -6.10 -0.87 -6.25
CA VAL A 58 -6.87 -1.07 -5.02
C VAL A 58 -7.07 0.29 -4.33
N PRO A 59 -8.26 0.58 -3.76
CA PRO A 59 -8.45 1.80 -2.99
C PRO A 59 -7.40 1.91 -1.89
N ILE A 60 -6.80 3.08 -1.74
CA ILE A 60 -5.81 3.31 -0.68
C ILE A 60 -6.37 2.96 0.72
N ALA A 61 -7.67 3.14 0.91
CA ALA A 61 -8.38 2.84 2.15
C ALA A 61 -8.38 1.35 2.52
N GLU A 62 -8.04 0.44 1.61
CA GLU A 62 -7.89 -0.99 1.92
C GLU A 62 -6.54 -1.33 2.56
N PHE A 63 -5.65 -0.35 2.70
CA PHE A 63 -4.33 -0.53 3.26
C PHE A 63 -4.10 0.30 4.51
N VAL A 64 -3.23 -0.19 5.38
CA VAL A 64 -2.65 0.58 6.48
C VAL A 64 -1.16 0.75 6.23
N GLN A 65 -0.66 1.97 6.39
CA GLN A 65 0.77 2.25 6.28
C GLN A 65 1.49 1.72 7.52
N VAL A 66 2.55 0.94 7.30
CA VAL A 66 3.40 0.35 8.37
C VAL A 66 4.83 0.86 8.34
N GLY A 67 5.23 1.57 7.27
CA GLY A 67 6.56 2.17 7.17
C GLY A 67 6.78 2.94 5.85
N LYS A 68 8.04 3.29 5.60
CA LYS A 68 8.52 3.83 4.33
C LYS A 68 9.78 3.09 3.90
N THR A 69 9.88 2.74 2.63
CA THR A 69 11.12 2.22 2.04
C THR A 69 12.12 3.37 1.89
N GLY A 70 13.33 3.19 2.43
CA GLY A 70 14.28 4.26 2.65
C GLY A 70 14.89 4.87 1.38
N ARG A 71 14.64 6.17 1.19
CA ARG A 71 15.73 7.16 1.04
C ARG A 71 15.89 8.06 2.28
N ASP A 72 14.95 8.02 3.23
CA ASP A 72 14.99 8.79 4.50
C ASP A 72 14.99 7.91 5.77
N ALA A 73 15.21 6.59 5.64
CA ALA A 73 15.34 5.70 6.80
C ALA A 73 16.61 5.98 7.65
N GLY A 74 17.50 6.87 7.18
CA GLY A 74 18.75 7.25 7.86
C GLY A 74 18.71 8.55 8.68
N LYS A 75 17.58 9.28 8.77
CA LYS A 75 17.54 10.60 9.46
C LYS A 75 16.89 10.63 10.84
N LEU A 76 16.57 9.48 11.45
CA LEU A 76 15.98 9.45 12.81
C LEU A 76 16.94 9.01 13.93
N ASN A 77 18.22 8.74 13.62
CA ASN A 77 19.24 8.37 14.63
C ASN A 77 20.43 9.35 14.70
N GLN A 78 20.22 10.64 14.46
CA GLN A 78 21.19 11.69 14.80
C GLN A 78 20.48 12.89 15.43
N ALA A 79 20.11 12.72 16.69
CA ALA A 79 19.97 13.80 17.66
C ALA A 79 20.32 13.17 19.02
N ALA A 80 21.63 13.14 19.29
CA ALA A 80 22.17 12.99 20.64
C ALA A 80 22.09 14.34 21.36
#